data_AF-A0A7J6DXY3-F1
#
_entry.id   AF-A0A7J6DXY3-F1
#
_cell.length_a   1.000
_cell.length_b   1.000
_cell.length_c   1.000
_cell.angle_alpha   90.00
_cell.angle_beta   90.00
_cell.angle_gamma   90.00
#
_symmetry.space_group_name_H-M   'P 1'
#
loop_
_entity.id
_entity.type
_entity.pdbx_description
1 polymer ?
#
loop_
_entity_poly.entity_id
_entity_poly.type
_entity_poly.pdbx_seq_one_letter_code
_entity_poly.pdbx_strand_id
1 'polypeptide(L)'
;MALLSRFRSVFSFTNIRRIFQFGGPREIDLGAHTIKSHGASVARNHMLDWLILVVLGVITIILNQIHPFNRFVGKDMMDDLRYPMKDNTVPVWAIPIYAVLLPILIFVIVYLRRRDVYDLHHSILGLLFAVVITGVLTEAIKNAVGRPRPDFFWRCFPDGIDAYDRWGDVICHGKASDIKEGHKSFPSGHTSWSFAGLGFLSLYLSGKIQVFDRNGHVAKLCITFFPLLFASLVGISRVDDYWHHWQDVFAGGLLGLVVATFCYCQFFPLPYHNEGWGPYAYFRALEETRSNAINMNDVSSAVNGQSTGYVRRESNAEMRSNGETFMAEKMPDIQLGAHTIRSHGAKVLRSYMHDWLILFLLAALDLGLNLIEPFHRFVGEDMMTDLKYPLQDNTVPFWGVPVYNCCFVATYCDHSLLFSVFITAVLTDAIKDGVGRPRPDFFWRCFPNGKGVFDPVTKNVMCTGDKAIIKEGHKSFPRSFAGLGFLALYLSGKIRVFDRKGHVAKLCIVFLPLLVASLVAVSRVDDYWHHWQDVFAGSIIGLAVSSFCWGPFAYFQMLAESQNIDPSTSNTENALTIRQPQLESICIQPQPQHNMDGFEHGNRRN
;
A
#
# COMPACT_ATOMS: atom_id res chain seq x y z
N MET A 1 -42.50 -26.89 -21.67
CA MET A 1 -42.49 -27.24 -20.23
C MET A 1 -41.26 -28.04 -19.79
N ALA A 2 -40.77 -29.04 -20.55
CA ALA A 2 -39.58 -29.83 -20.17
C ALA A 2 -38.25 -29.04 -20.11
N LEU A 3 -38.11 -27.96 -20.91
CA LEU A 3 -36.95 -27.07 -20.84
C LEU A 3 -36.96 -26.19 -19.58
N LEU A 4 -38.15 -25.74 -19.17
CA LEU A 4 -38.36 -24.96 -17.93
C LEU A 4 -38.19 -25.82 -16.68
N SER A 5 -38.57 -27.11 -16.71
CA SER A 5 -38.32 -28.03 -15.60
C SER A 5 -36.83 -28.40 -15.46
N ARG A 6 -36.09 -28.51 -16.58
CA ARG A 6 -34.62 -28.62 -16.56
C ARG A 6 -33.93 -27.33 -16.09
N PHE A 7 -34.41 -26.15 -16.50
CA PHE A 7 -33.91 -24.86 -15.97
C PHE A 7 -34.15 -24.73 -14.45
N ARG A 8 -35.33 -25.15 -13.98
CA ARG A 8 -35.67 -25.17 -12.54
C ARG A 8 -34.86 -26.22 -11.76
N SER A 9 -34.41 -27.29 -12.41
CA SER A 9 -33.53 -28.28 -11.77
C SER A 9 -32.06 -27.84 -11.72
N VAL A 10 -31.58 -27.06 -12.71
CA VAL A 10 -30.26 -26.40 -12.68
C VAL A 10 -30.20 -25.37 -11.54
N PHE A 11 -31.28 -24.61 -11.33
CA PHE A 11 -31.44 -23.68 -10.19
C PHE A 11 -32.05 -24.33 -8.93
N SER A 12 -32.14 -25.66 -8.87
CA SER A 12 -32.58 -26.35 -7.66
C SER A 12 -31.56 -26.11 -6.54
N PHE A 13 -32.06 -25.85 -5.33
CA PHE A 13 -31.27 -25.53 -4.13
C PHE A 13 -30.15 -26.55 -3.87
N THR A 14 -30.34 -27.80 -4.29
CA THR A 14 -29.36 -28.91 -4.20
C THR A 14 -28.20 -28.82 -5.20
N ASN A 15 -28.41 -28.29 -6.40
CA ASN A 15 -27.36 -28.09 -7.42
C ASN A 15 -26.54 -26.82 -7.14
N ILE A 16 -27.19 -25.76 -6.66
CA ILE A 16 -26.52 -24.61 -6.03
C ILE A 16 -25.64 -25.11 -4.86
N ARG A 17 -26.15 -25.96 -3.98
CA ARG A 17 -25.33 -26.52 -2.87
C ARG A 17 -24.06 -27.27 -3.32
N ARG A 18 -24.05 -27.80 -4.54
CA ARG A 18 -22.92 -28.55 -5.13
C ARG A 18 -21.92 -27.63 -5.84
N ILE A 19 -22.38 -26.54 -6.48
CA ILE A 19 -21.54 -25.48 -7.08
C ILE A 19 -20.89 -24.61 -5.99
N PHE A 20 -21.60 -24.39 -4.88
CA PHE A 20 -21.18 -23.60 -3.73
C PHE A 20 -20.60 -24.48 -2.60
N GLN A 21 -19.72 -25.43 -2.95
CA GLN A 21 -18.86 -26.04 -1.94
C GLN A 21 -17.92 -24.96 -1.40
N PHE A 22 -18.36 -24.27 -0.34
CA PHE A 22 -17.49 -23.41 0.48
C PHE A 22 -16.33 -24.27 0.96
N GLY A 23 -15.12 -23.94 0.50
CA GLY A 23 -13.92 -24.76 0.70
C GLY A 23 -13.67 -25.06 2.18
N GLY A 24 -13.44 -26.33 2.49
CA GLY A 24 -13.10 -26.84 3.81
C GLY A 24 -13.58 -28.28 3.99
N PRO A 25 -12.71 -29.24 4.39
CA PRO A 25 -13.13 -30.61 4.65
C PRO A 25 -14.22 -30.65 5.73
N ARG A 26 -15.20 -31.53 5.56
CA ARG A 26 -16.09 -31.99 6.64
C ARG A 26 -15.31 -32.97 7.52
N GLU A 27 -14.22 -32.52 8.13
CA GLU A 27 -13.59 -33.27 9.22
C GLU A 27 -14.26 -32.83 10.52
N ILE A 28 -15.30 -33.59 10.85
CA ILE A 28 -15.75 -33.96 12.20
C ILE A 28 -15.09 -33.12 13.31
N ASP A 29 -15.77 -32.06 13.72
CA ASP A 29 -15.78 -31.48 15.07
C ASP A 29 -14.46 -31.48 15.88
N LEU A 30 -13.36 -31.03 15.27
CA LEU A 30 -12.25 -30.46 16.04
C LEU A 30 -12.67 -29.06 16.53
N GLY A 31 -13.50 -29.04 17.58
CA GLY A 31 -13.86 -27.90 18.41
C GLY A 31 -14.50 -26.72 17.66
N ALA A 32 -15.83 -26.70 17.52
CA ALA A 32 -16.55 -25.52 17.02
C ALA A 32 -16.23 -24.25 17.86
N HIS A 33 -15.37 -23.38 17.34
CA HIS A 33 -15.03 -22.09 17.96
C HIS A 33 -16.18 -21.09 17.74
N THR A 34 -17.20 -21.18 18.58
CA THR A 34 -18.37 -20.30 18.53
C THR A 34 -18.13 -18.95 19.22
N ILE A 35 -18.99 -17.96 18.92
CA ILE A 35 -19.00 -16.66 19.63
C ILE A 35 -19.12 -16.84 21.15
N LYS A 36 -19.92 -17.81 21.62
CA LYS A 36 -20.12 -18.06 23.06
C LYS A 36 -18.87 -18.60 23.75
N SER A 37 -18.07 -19.42 23.06
CA SER A 37 -16.90 -20.04 23.66
C SER A 37 -15.64 -19.18 23.55
N HIS A 38 -15.37 -18.60 22.37
CA HIS A 38 -14.09 -17.91 22.11
C HIS A 38 -14.23 -16.43 21.74
N GLY A 39 -15.45 -15.93 21.47
CA GLY A 39 -15.66 -14.57 20.94
C GLY A 39 -15.12 -13.45 21.85
N ALA A 40 -15.33 -13.54 23.16
CA ALA A 40 -14.82 -12.56 24.12
C ALA A 40 -13.28 -12.56 24.22
N SER A 41 -12.65 -13.72 24.03
CA SER A 41 -11.19 -13.85 23.99
C SER A 41 -10.62 -13.20 22.72
N VAL A 42 -11.19 -13.51 21.56
CA VAL A 42 -10.78 -12.95 20.27
C VAL A 42 -10.91 -11.43 20.25
N ALA A 43 -12.03 -10.88 20.74
CA ALA A 43 -12.26 -9.44 20.80
C ALA A 43 -11.27 -8.73 21.73
N ARG A 44 -10.93 -9.35 22.88
CA ARG A 44 -9.95 -8.79 23.83
C ARG A 44 -8.54 -8.76 23.23
N ASN A 45 -8.15 -9.80 22.50
CA ASN A 45 -6.85 -9.87 21.83
C ASN A 45 -6.68 -8.77 20.77
N HIS A 46 -7.77 -8.28 20.18
CA HIS A 46 -7.78 -7.21 19.18
C HIS A 46 -8.32 -5.87 19.72
N MET A 47 -8.32 -5.67 21.04
CA MET A 47 -8.86 -4.45 21.65
C MET A 47 -8.17 -3.17 21.13
N LEU A 48 -6.86 -3.21 20.88
CA LEU A 48 -6.11 -2.10 20.29
C LEU A 48 -6.55 -1.81 18.85
N ASP A 49 -6.84 -2.84 18.05
CA ASP A 49 -7.33 -2.67 16.69
C ASP A 49 -8.71 -1.97 16.71
N TRP A 50 -9.61 -2.34 17.64
CA TRP A 50 -10.88 -1.64 17.81
C TRP A 50 -10.73 -0.18 18.27
N LEU A 51 -9.81 0.10 19.19
CA LEU A 51 -9.53 1.47 19.64
C LEU A 51 -9.04 2.33 18.47
N ILE A 52 -8.09 1.83 17.69
CA ILE A 52 -7.54 2.54 16.52
C ILE A 52 -8.62 2.77 15.47
N LEU A 53 -9.49 1.79 15.24
CA LEU A 53 -10.61 1.94 14.32
C LEU A 53 -11.53 3.11 14.71
N VAL A 54 -11.85 3.25 16.01
CA VAL A 54 -12.65 4.38 16.51
C VAL A 54 -11.91 5.70 16.31
N VAL A 55 -10.62 5.75 16.63
CA VAL A 55 -9.78 6.95 16.42
C VAL A 55 -9.76 7.37 14.95
N LEU A 56 -9.58 6.43 14.01
CA LEU A 56 -9.60 6.72 12.58
C LEU A 56 -10.99 7.19 12.10
N GLY A 57 -12.07 6.65 12.68
CA GLY A 57 -13.43 7.12 12.42
C GLY A 57 -13.62 8.58 12.84
N VAL A 58 -13.14 8.95 14.03
CA VAL A 58 -13.15 10.34 14.51
C VAL A 58 -12.32 11.24 13.60
N ILE A 59 -11.11 10.81 13.21
CA ILE A 59 -10.26 11.55 12.27
C ILE A 59 -10.98 11.79 10.95
N THR A 60 -11.68 10.79 10.40
CA THR A 60 -12.45 10.94 9.16
C THR A 60 -13.53 12.01 9.28
N ILE A 61 -14.26 12.05 10.40
CA ILE A 61 -15.27 13.08 10.65
C ILE A 61 -14.63 14.47 10.73
N ILE A 62 -13.52 14.61 11.46
CA ILE A 62 -12.78 15.87 11.58
C ILE A 62 -12.30 16.34 10.20
N LEU A 63 -11.67 15.46 9.42
CA LEU A 63 -11.20 15.79 8.07
C LEU A 63 -12.34 16.27 7.18
N ASN A 64 -13.53 15.67 7.22
CA ASN A 64 -14.67 16.15 6.43
C ASN A 64 -15.07 17.61 6.79
N GLN A 65 -14.92 18.01 8.05
CA GLN A 65 -15.25 19.36 8.50
C GLN A 65 -14.20 20.42 8.12
N ILE A 66 -12.96 20.04 7.88
CA ILE A 66 -11.90 20.96 7.45
C ILE A 66 -12.25 21.57 6.08
N HIS A 67 -11.94 22.86 5.92
CA HIS A 67 -12.06 23.55 4.63
C HIS A 67 -10.97 23.04 3.69
N PRO A 68 -11.33 22.65 2.45
CA PRO A 68 -10.34 22.24 1.47
C PRO A 68 -9.48 23.44 1.05
N PHE A 69 -8.33 23.15 0.48
CA PHE A 69 -7.52 24.13 -0.22
C PHE A 69 -8.34 24.83 -1.31
N ASN A 70 -8.32 26.16 -1.32
CA ASN A 70 -8.99 26.96 -2.36
C ASN A 70 -8.03 27.11 -3.54
N ARG A 71 -8.08 26.13 -4.45
CA ARG A 71 -7.30 26.15 -5.67
C ARG A 71 -7.77 27.28 -6.59
N PHE A 72 -6.83 28.02 -7.18
CA PHE A 72 -7.09 29.04 -8.21
C PHE A 72 -7.97 28.50 -9.33
N VAL A 73 -9.01 29.23 -9.68
CA VAL A 73 -9.90 28.94 -10.81
C VAL A 73 -9.94 30.17 -11.71
N GLY A 74 -9.31 30.07 -12.88
CA GLY A 74 -9.30 31.16 -13.86
C GLY A 74 -10.57 31.21 -14.70
N LYS A 75 -10.86 32.38 -15.28
CA LYS A 75 -11.98 32.56 -16.24
C LYS A 75 -11.94 31.57 -17.40
N ASP A 76 -10.76 31.36 -17.99
CA ASP A 76 -10.59 30.47 -19.14
C ASP A 76 -10.81 28.98 -18.78
N MET A 77 -10.72 28.62 -17.49
CA MET A 77 -10.98 27.26 -17.00
C MET A 77 -12.47 27.02 -16.72
N MET A 78 -13.28 28.07 -16.70
CA MET A 78 -14.66 28.00 -16.23
C MET A 78 -15.58 27.27 -17.22
N ASP A 79 -15.23 27.24 -18.50
CA ASP A 79 -16.01 26.56 -19.53
C ASP A 79 -16.13 25.04 -19.25
N ASP A 80 -15.06 24.42 -18.73
CA ASP A 80 -15.05 22.99 -18.34
C ASP A 80 -15.77 22.72 -17.01
N LEU A 81 -16.12 23.77 -16.25
CA LEU A 81 -16.71 23.70 -14.90
C LEU A 81 -18.17 24.17 -14.87
N ARG A 82 -18.80 24.27 -16.05
CA ARG A 82 -20.16 24.81 -16.23
C ARG A 82 -21.26 23.76 -16.37
N TYR A 83 -20.99 22.50 -16.04
CA TYR A 83 -22.02 21.45 -16.09
C TYR A 83 -23.15 21.72 -15.10
N PRO A 84 -24.40 21.31 -15.42
CA PRO A 84 -25.54 21.58 -14.56
C PRO A 84 -25.42 20.87 -13.21
N MET A 85 -25.77 21.58 -12.14
CA MET A 85 -25.82 21.02 -10.79
C MET A 85 -26.99 20.03 -10.68
N LYS A 86 -26.69 18.74 -10.53
CA LYS A 86 -27.67 17.65 -10.37
C LYS A 86 -27.64 17.06 -8.97
N ASP A 87 -28.75 16.44 -8.58
CA ASP A 87 -28.79 15.60 -7.38
C ASP A 87 -28.00 14.30 -7.55
N ASN A 88 -27.64 13.67 -6.42
CA ASN A 88 -26.89 12.41 -6.43
C ASN A 88 -27.82 11.23 -6.74
N THR A 89 -27.54 10.47 -7.82
CA THR A 89 -28.21 9.20 -8.13
C THR A 89 -28.03 8.18 -7.00
N VAL A 90 -26.80 8.02 -6.51
CA VAL A 90 -26.49 7.26 -5.29
C VAL A 90 -26.28 8.22 -4.13
N PRO A 91 -27.17 8.26 -3.12
CA PRO A 91 -27.01 9.17 -1.99
C PRO A 91 -25.95 8.67 -1.01
N VAL A 92 -25.33 9.60 -0.28
CA VAL A 92 -24.23 9.31 0.66
C VAL A 92 -24.61 8.27 1.71
N TRP A 93 -25.86 8.31 2.22
CA TRP A 93 -26.36 7.36 3.22
C TRP A 93 -26.47 5.92 2.70
N ALA A 94 -26.54 5.71 1.38
CA ALA A 94 -26.60 4.37 0.81
C ALA A 94 -25.26 3.64 0.91
N ILE A 95 -24.13 4.37 0.92
CA ILE A 95 -22.77 3.79 0.97
C ILE A 95 -22.59 2.82 2.14
N PRO A 96 -22.81 3.21 3.41
CA PRO A 96 -22.64 2.28 4.53
C PRO A 96 -23.57 1.06 4.44
N ILE A 97 -24.74 1.17 3.82
CA ILE A 97 -25.68 0.06 3.68
C ILE A 97 -25.10 -1.03 2.77
N TYR A 98 -24.68 -0.68 1.55
CA TYR A 98 -24.18 -1.71 0.62
C TYR A 98 -22.69 -2.03 0.78
N ALA A 99 -21.86 -1.09 1.23
CA ALA A 99 -20.41 -1.28 1.34
C ALA A 99 -19.99 -1.83 2.70
N VAL A 100 -20.84 -1.74 3.74
CA VAL A 100 -20.54 -2.26 5.09
C VAL A 100 -21.58 -3.27 5.55
N LEU A 101 -22.87 -2.88 5.62
CA LEU A 101 -23.89 -3.77 6.20
C LEU A 101 -24.15 -5.02 5.35
N LEU A 102 -24.16 -4.90 4.02
CA LEU A 102 -24.32 -6.03 3.11
C LEU A 102 -23.17 -7.06 3.22
N PRO A 103 -21.88 -6.67 3.18
CA PRO A 103 -20.79 -7.60 3.46
C PRO A 103 -20.88 -8.25 4.85
N ILE A 104 -21.20 -7.50 5.90
CA ILE A 104 -21.38 -8.05 7.26
C ILE A 104 -22.50 -9.09 7.28
N LEU A 105 -23.62 -8.84 6.61
CA LEU A 105 -24.71 -9.81 6.48
C LEU A 105 -24.21 -11.10 5.81
N ILE A 106 -23.41 -11.01 4.76
CA ILE A 106 -22.81 -12.18 4.09
C ILE A 106 -21.87 -12.93 5.04
N PHE A 107 -21.03 -12.23 5.82
CA PHE A 107 -20.13 -12.85 6.80
C PHE A 107 -20.91 -13.58 7.88
N VAL A 108 -22.01 -12.99 8.39
CA VAL A 108 -22.90 -13.64 9.35
C VAL A 108 -23.55 -14.89 8.74
N ILE A 109 -23.99 -14.86 7.48
CA ILE A 109 -24.53 -16.06 6.80
C ILE A 109 -23.47 -17.17 6.70
N VAL A 110 -22.22 -16.83 6.39
CA VAL A 110 -21.11 -17.80 6.38
C VAL A 110 -20.85 -18.34 7.78
N TYR A 111 -20.83 -17.50 8.81
CA TYR A 111 -20.69 -17.91 10.20
C TYR A 111 -21.82 -18.85 10.63
N LEU A 112 -23.08 -18.57 10.29
CA LEU A 112 -24.20 -19.45 10.63
C LEU A 112 -24.04 -20.86 10.04
N ARG A 113 -23.38 -20.98 8.88
CA ARG A 113 -23.09 -22.27 8.23
C ARG A 113 -21.84 -22.97 8.76
N ARG A 114 -20.80 -22.22 9.11
CA ARG A 114 -19.47 -22.77 9.45
C ARG A 114 -19.13 -22.77 10.93
N ARG A 115 -19.84 -21.95 11.73
CA ARG A 115 -19.64 -21.77 13.18
C ARG A 115 -18.20 -21.39 13.57
N ASP A 116 -17.53 -20.60 12.72
CA ASP A 116 -16.16 -20.15 12.91
C ASP A 116 -16.12 -18.66 13.32
N VAL A 117 -15.87 -18.39 14.60
CA VAL A 117 -15.80 -17.03 15.14
C VAL A 117 -14.59 -16.24 14.66
N TYR A 118 -13.46 -16.92 14.37
CA TYR A 118 -12.27 -16.24 13.90
C TYR A 118 -12.54 -15.62 12.53
N ASP A 119 -13.16 -16.38 11.64
CA ASP A 119 -13.58 -15.89 10.32
C ASP A 119 -14.52 -14.70 10.39
N LEU A 120 -15.56 -14.78 11.23
CA LEU A 120 -16.52 -13.68 11.40
C LEU A 120 -15.83 -12.42 11.96
N HIS A 121 -15.03 -12.56 13.00
CA HIS A 121 -14.36 -11.43 13.64
C HIS A 121 -13.37 -10.76 12.69
N HIS A 122 -12.53 -11.54 12.02
CA HIS A 122 -11.47 -11.03 11.16
C HIS A 122 -12.03 -10.42 9.87
N SER A 123 -13.09 -11.00 9.31
CA SER A 123 -13.78 -10.42 8.15
C SER A 123 -14.45 -9.09 8.48
N ILE A 124 -15.14 -8.97 9.63
CA ILE A 124 -15.73 -7.70 10.09
C ILE A 124 -14.63 -6.66 10.36
N LEU A 125 -13.60 -7.03 11.12
CA LEU A 125 -12.53 -6.10 11.48
C LEU A 125 -11.78 -5.61 10.23
N GLY A 126 -11.43 -6.51 9.31
CA GLY A 126 -10.76 -6.16 8.05
C GLY A 126 -11.60 -5.28 7.13
N LEU A 127 -12.90 -5.55 7.03
CA LEU A 127 -13.83 -4.70 6.27
C LEU A 127 -13.90 -3.28 6.84
N LEU A 128 -14.07 -3.15 8.15
CA LEU A 128 -14.20 -1.84 8.80
C LEU A 128 -12.90 -1.04 8.65
N PHE A 129 -11.74 -1.67 8.85
CA PHE A 129 -10.46 -1.03 8.59
C PHE A 129 -10.27 -0.61 7.14
N ALA A 130 -10.65 -1.46 6.18
CA ALA A 130 -10.56 -1.11 4.76
C ALA A 130 -11.35 0.17 4.46
N VAL A 131 -12.61 0.25 4.90
CA VAL A 131 -13.47 1.41 4.65
C VAL A 131 -12.97 2.65 5.39
N VAL A 132 -12.60 2.54 6.67
CA VAL A 132 -12.21 3.68 7.49
C VAL A 132 -10.84 4.23 7.10
N ILE A 133 -9.84 3.38 6.83
CA ILE A 133 -8.53 3.82 6.29
C ILE A 133 -8.74 4.52 4.96
N THR A 134 -9.52 3.95 4.04
CA THR A 134 -9.86 4.61 2.77
C THR A 134 -10.56 5.95 3.00
N GLY A 135 -11.42 6.06 4.02
CA GLY A 135 -12.04 7.31 4.44
C GLY A 135 -11.04 8.39 4.83
N VAL A 136 -10.12 8.08 5.75
CA VAL A 136 -9.06 9.00 6.15
C VAL A 136 -8.23 9.46 4.95
N LEU A 137 -7.78 8.52 4.11
CA LEU A 137 -6.98 8.85 2.93
C LEU A 137 -7.76 9.71 1.92
N THR A 138 -9.02 9.38 1.65
CA THR A 138 -9.86 10.13 0.70
C THR A 138 -10.08 11.56 1.17
N GLU A 139 -10.49 11.75 2.43
CA GLU A 139 -10.78 13.10 2.97
C GLU A 139 -9.50 13.95 3.10
N ALA A 140 -8.39 13.34 3.53
CA ALA A 140 -7.11 14.03 3.57
C ALA A 140 -6.67 14.52 2.19
N ILE A 141 -6.77 13.67 1.16
CA ILE A 141 -6.41 14.04 -0.22
C ILE A 141 -7.38 15.08 -0.78
N LYS A 142 -8.70 14.95 -0.55
CA LYS A 142 -9.69 15.95 -0.98
C LYS A 142 -9.38 17.33 -0.44
N ASN A 143 -9.09 17.42 0.86
CA ASN A 143 -8.79 18.69 1.50
C ASN A 143 -7.48 19.29 1.02
N ALA A 144 -6.49 18.44 0.71
CA ALA A 144 -5.22 18.91 0.17
C ALA A 144 -5.37 19.42 -1.26
N VAL A 145 -5.97 18.64 -2.16
CA VAL A 145 -5.98 18.94 -3.61
C VAL A 145 -6.93 20.09 -3.97
N GLY A 146 -8.07 20.25 -3.29
CA GLY A 146 -8.96 21.39 -3.54
C GLY A 146 -9.57 21.46 -4.95
N ARG A 147 -9.57 20.36 -5.71
CA ARG A 147 -9.98 20.35 -7.13
C ARG A 147 -11.45 20.75 -7.28
N PRO A 148 -11.78 21.76 -8.11
CA PRO A 148 -13.16 22.11 -8.40
C PRO A 148 -13.88 20.97 -9.13
N ARG A 149 -15.17 20.80 -8.84
CA ARG A 149 -16.06 19.84 -9.50
C ARG A 149 -16.49 20.33 -10.89
N PRO A 150 -16.94 19.44 -11.79
CA PRO A 150 -17.48 19.83 -13.09
C PRO A 150 -18.68 20.79 -13.03
N ASP A 151 -19.40 20.83 -11.90
CA ASP A 151 -20.55 21.70 -11.64
C ASP A 151 -20.19 22.95 -10.81
N PHE A 152 -18.91 23.29 -10.67
CA PHE A 152 -18.42 24.33 -9.77
C PHE A 152 -18.98 25.73 -10.09
N PHE A 153 -19.19 26.06 -11.36
CA PHE A 153 -19.75 27.36 -11.78
C PHE A 153 -21.06 27.69 -11.04
N TRP A 154 -22.01 26.75 -11.02
CA TRP A 154 -23.33 26.97 -10.41
C TRP A 154 -23.28 26.98 -8.88
N ARG A 155 -22.26 26.37 -8.27
CA ARG A 155 -22.01 26.43 -6.82
C ARG A 155 -21.45 27.79 -6.41
N CYS A 156 -20.59 28.36 -7.26
CA CYS A 156 -19.92 29.64 -7.04
C CYS A 156 -20.84 30.84 -7.38
N PHE A 157 -21.59 30.75 -8.49
CA PHE A 157 -22.43 31.81 -9.07
C PHE A 157 -23.88 31.32 -9.28
N PRO A 158 -24.70 31.26 -8.21
CA PRO A 158 -26.08 30.74 -8.32
C PRO A 158 -27.00 31.61 -9.19
N ASP A 159 -26.66 32.87 -9.41
CA ASP A 159 -27.32 33.83 -10.30
C ASP A 159 -26.79 33.78 -11.75
N GLY A 160 -25.74 33.01 -12.01
CA GLY A 160 -25.11 32.88 -13.31
C GLY A 160 -24.23 34.08 -13.71
N ILE A 161 -23.92 34.98 -12.79
CA ILE A 161 -23.06 36.16 -13.02
C ILE A 161 -21.67 35.84 -12.49
N ASP A 162 -20.68 35.72 -13.38
CA ASP A 162 -19.31 35.44 -13.01
C ASP A 162 -18.56 36.70 -12.55
N ALA A 163 -17.77 36.55 -11.49
CA ALA A 163 -16.95 37.61 -10.92
C ALA A 163 -15.53 37.10 -10.67
N TYR A 164 -14.54 37.92 -11.04
CA TYR A 164 -13.12 37.60 -10.88
C TYR A 164 -12.37 38.78 -10.26
N ASP A 165 -11.30 38.47 -9.55
CA ASP A 165 -10.42 39.46 -8.94
C ASP A 165 -9.43 40.07 -9.95
N ARG A 166 -8.53 40.93 -9.47
CA ARG A 166 -7.50 41.58 -10.32
C ARG A 166 -6.52 40.56 -10.93
N TRP A 167 -6.34 39.42 -10.28
CA TRP A 167 -5.38 38.37 -10.65
C TRP A 167 -6.03 37.28 -11.51
N GLY A 168 -7.35 37.34 -11.70
CA GLY A 168 -8.13 36.42 -12.52
C GLY A 168 -8.73 35.24 -11.75
N ASP A 169 -8.66 35.24 -10.41
CA ASP A 169 -9.26 34.21 -9.55
C ASP A 169 -10.75 34.48 -9.32
N VAL A 170 -11.53 33.44 -9.06
CA VAL A 170 -12.99 33.54 -8.86
C VAL A 170 -13.36 34.21 -7.53
N ILE A 171 -14.38 35.07 -7.57
CA ILE A 171 -14.99 35.64 -6.37
C ILE A 171 -16.39 35.03 -6.21
N CYS A 172 -16.48 33.92 -5.49
CA CYS A 172 -17.76 33.24 -5.29
C CYS A 172 -18.66 34.00 -4.30
N HIS A 173 -19.95 34.08 -4.64
CA HIS A 173 -21.02 34.62 -3.77
C HIS A 173 -22.16 33.62 -3.52
N GLY A 174 -21.97 32.37 -3.92
CA GLY A 174 -22.87 31.27 -3.59
C GLY A 174 -22.85 30.85 -2.11
N LYS A 175 -23.57 29.78 -1.80
CA LYS A 175 -23.67 29.26 -0.44
C LYS A 175 -22.33 28.62 -0.01
N ALA A 176 -21.81 29.01 1.15
CA ALA A 176 -20.51 28.55 1.64
C ALA A 176 -20.36 27.01 1.73
N SER A 177 -21.43 26.27 2.06
CA SER A 177 -21.41 24.80 2.06
C SER A 177 -21.20 24.21 0.67
N ASP A 178 -21.82 24.84 -0.34
CA ASP A 178 -21.87 24.31 -1.69
C ASP A 178 -20.57 24.64 -2.43
N ILE A 179 -20.00 25.83 -2.15
CA ILE A 179 -18.65 26.22 -2.56
C ILE A 179 -17.61 25.28 -1.92
N LYS A 180 -17.70 25.03 -0.61
CA LYS A 180 -16.82 24.08 0.09
C LYS A 180 -16.87 22.70 -0.55
N GLU A 181 -18.07 22.19 -0.84
CA GLU A 181 -18.24 20.89 -1.49
C GLU A 181 -17.76 20.90 -2.95
N GLY A 182 -17.86 22.05 -3.63
CA GLY A 182 -17.38 22.30 -4.98
C GLY A 182 -15.87 22.11 -5.12
N HIS A 183 -15.08 22.42 -4.08
CA HIS A 183 -13.62 22.19 -4.07
C HIS A 183 -13.20 20.77 -3.64
N LYS A 184 -14.16 19.85 -3.42
CA LYS A 184 -13.87 18.47 -2.96
C LYS A 184 -14.06 17.44 -4.07
N SER A 185 -13.55 17.68 -5.29
CA SER A 185 -13.71 16.72 -6.39
C SER A 185 -12.78 15.51 -6.27
N PHE A 186 -11.48 15.69 -6.14
CA PHE A 186 -10.51 14.58 -6.23
C PHE A 186 -10.07 14.07 -4.85
N PRO A 187 -10.03 12.75 -4.60
CA PRO A 187 -10.67 11.67 -5.36
C PRO A 187 -12.17 11.54 -5.01
N SER A 188 -12.91 10.71 -5.75
CA SER A 188 -14.32 10.41 -5.45
C SER A 188 -14.46 9.57 -4.17
N GLY A 189 -15.13 10.11 -3.15
CA GLY A 189 -15.39 9.42 -1.89
C GLY A 189 -16.43 8.30 -2.02
N HIS A 190 -17.48 8.49 -2.83
CA HIS A 190 -18.46 7.44 -3.13
C HIS A 190 -17.78 6.23 -3.77
N THR A 191 -16.89 6.49 -4.73
CA THR A 191 -16.19 5.42 -5.44
C THR A 191 -15.18 4.72 -4.52
N SER A 192 -14.36 5.48 -3.79
CA SER A 192 -13.33 4.89 -2.94
C SER A 192 -13.90 4.01 -1.82
N TRP A 193 -14.95 4.46 -1.14
CA TRP A 193 -15.59 3.66 -0.08
C TRP A 193 -16.30 2.43 -0.63
N SER A 194 -16.92 2.55 -1.82
CA SER A 194 -17.55 1.41 -2.50
C SER A 194 -16.52 0.35 -2.85
N PHE A 195 -15.41 0.73 -3.48
CA PHE A 195 -14.34 -0.21 -3.84
C PHE A 195 -13.62 -0.77 -2.60
N ALA A 196 -13.52 -0.02 -1.51
CA ALA A 196 -12.98 -0.53 -0.25
C ALA A 196 -13.85 -1.65 0.32
N GLY A 197 -15.14 -1.40 0.51
CA GLY A 197 -16.06 -2.37 1.12
C GLY A 197 -16.39 -3.56 0.20
N LEU A 198 -16.78 -3.28 -1.05
CA LEU A 198 -17.16 -4.32 -2.02
C LEU A 198 -15.95 -5.02 -2.62
N GLY A 199 -14.79 -4.35 -2.71
CA GLY A 199 -13.53 -4.98 -3.07
C GLY A 199 -13.07 -5.96 -2.01
N PHE A 200 -13.18 -5.61 -0.72
CA PHE A 200 -12.93 -6.54 0.37
C PHE A 200 -13.88 -7.74 0.31
N LEU A 201 -15.18 -7.49 0.08
CA LEU A 201 -16.16 -8.57 -0.11
C LEU A 201 -15.82 -9.47 -1.30
N SER A 202 -15.38 -8.89 -2.41
CA SER A 202 -14.95 -9.64 -3.60
C SER A 202 -13.78 -10.57 -3.27
N LEU A 203 -12.73 -10.06 -2.61
CA LEU A 203 -11.59 -10.86 -2.16
C LEU A 203 -12.01 -11.97 -1.19
N TYR A 204 -12.86 -11.64 -0.22
CA TYR A 204 -13.41 -12.61 0.73
C TYR A 204 -14.18 -13.73 0.04
N LEU A 205 -15.12 -13.40 -0.86
CA LEU A 205 -15.87 -14.40 -1.61
C LEU A 205 -14.95 -15.27 -2.46
N SER A 206 -13.92 -14.67 -3.07
CA SER A 206 -12.93 -15.37 -3.89
C SER A 206 -12.22 -16.50 -3.15
N GLY A 207 -11.76 -16.22 -1.92
CA GLY A 207 -11.16 -17.22 -1.04
C GLY A 207 -12.17 -18.29 -0.59
N LYS A 208 -13.39 -17.89 -0.21
CA LYS A 208 -14.41 -18.79 0.33
C LYS A 208 -14.95 -19.81 -0.67
N ILE A 209 -15.15 -19.41 -1.91
CA ILE A 209 -15.62 -20.30 -2.98
C ILE A 209 -14.46 -20.96 -3.74
N GLN A 210 -13.21 -20.64 -3.35
CA GLN A 210 -11.98 -21.10 -3.98
C GLN A 210 -12.07 -20.95 -5.50
N VAL A 211 -12.13 -19.70 -5.97
CA VAL A 211 -12.27 -19.38 -7.41
C VAL A 211 -11.14 -20.00 -8.24
N PHE A 212 -9.94 -20.07 -7.68
CA PHE A 212 -8.74 -20.55 -8.35
C PHE A 212 -8.41 -22.01 -8.03
N ASP A 213 -9.42 -22.83 -7.73
CA ASP A 213 -9.30 -24.27 -7.43
C ASP A 213 -8.92 -25.16 -8.62
N ARG A 214 -8.47 -24.57 -9.74
CA ARG A 214 -8.12 -25.22 -11.03
C ARG A 214 -9.25 -26.02 -11.69
N ASN A 215 -10.46 -26.04 -11.11
CA ASN A 215 -11.60 -26.78 -11.65
C ASN A 215 -12.35 -26.02 -12.77
N GLY A 216 -12.00 -24.76 -13.05
CA GLY A 216 -12.47 -24.02 -14.24
C GLY A 216 -13.92 -23.52 -14.20
N HIS A 217 -14.57 -23.44 -13.04
CA HIS A 217 -15.97 -23.01 -12.94
C HIS A 217 -16.15 -21.49 -13.07
N VAL A 218 -16.49 -21.00 -14.27
CA VAL A 218 -16.67 -19.56 -14.57
C VAL A 218 -17.72 -18.88 -13.68
N ALA A 219 -18.75 -19.60 -13.23
CA ALA A 219 -19.77 -19.05 -12.33
C ALA A 219 -19.19 -18.48 -11.02
N LYS A 220 -18.08 -19.06 -10.52
CA LYS A 220 -17.37 -18.55 -9.35
C LYS A 220 -16.77 -17.16 -9.60
N LEU A 221 -16.23 -16.94 -10.80
CA LEU A 221 -15.72 -15.63 -11.21
C LEU A 221 -16.85 -14.59 -11.26
N CYS A 222 -18.00 -14.94 -11.84
CA CYS A 222 -19.14 -14.01 -11.92
C CYS A 222 -19.59 -13.54 -10.53
N ILE A 223 -19.64 -14.43 -9.53
CA ILE A 223 -20.01 -14.09 -8.15
C ILE A 223 -18.97 -13.16 -7.53
N THR A 224 -17.68 -13.42 -7.75
CA THR A 224 -16.59 -12.60 -7.23
C THR A 224 -16.53 -11.22 -7.89
N PHE A 225 -16.80 -11.11 -9.19
CA PHE A 225 -16.80 -9.83 -9.91
C PHE A 225 -18.06 -9.00 -9.66
N PHE A 226 -19.17 -9.61 -9.25
CA PHE A 226 -20.43 -8.88 -9.05
C PHE A 226 -20.31 -7.69 -8.06
N PRO A 227 -19.70 -7.84 -6.85
CA PRO A 227 -19.43 -6.69 -5.97
C PRO A 227 -18.61 -5.58 -6.64
N LEU A 228 -17.60 -5.93 -7.43
CA LEU A 228 -16.76 -4.95 -8.13
C LEU A 228 -17.53 -4.25 -9.25
N LEU A 229 -18.37 -4.97 -9.99
CA LEU A 229 -19.26 -4.38 -10.99
C LEU A 229 -20.22 -3.38 -10.34
N PHE A 230 -20.80 -3.73 -9.19
CA PHE A 230 -21.67 -2.83 -8.45
C PHE A 230 -20.93 -1.57 -7.98
N ALA A 231 -19.70 -1.71 -7.47
CA ALA A 231 -18.85 -0.57 -7.11
C ALA A 231 -18.53 0.32 -8.33
N SER A 232 -18.25 -0.27 -9.49
CA SER A 232 -18.02 0.45 -10.74
C SER A 232 -19.26 1.24 -11.19
N LEU A 233 -20.47 0.69 -11.07
CA LEU A 233 -21.71 1.38 -11.40
C LEU A 233 -21.96 2.58 -10.48
N VAL A 234 -21.63 2.48 -9.19
CA VAL A 234 -21.63 3.63 -8.28
C VAL A 234 -20.63 4.68 -8.77
N GLY A 235 -19.44 4.27 -9.18
CA GLY A 235 -18.44 5.18 -9.76
C GLY A 235 -18.92 5.88 -11.03
N ILE A 236 -19.56 5.16 -11.95
CA ILE A 236 -20.11 5.71 -13.20
C ILE A 236 -21.18 6.76 -12.88
N SER A 237 -22.07 6.50 -11.91
CA SER A 237 -23.10 7.47 -11.51
C SER A 237 -22.52 8.83 -11.10
N ARG A 238 -21.28 8.87 -10.58
CA ARG A 238 -20.61 10.14 -10.21
C ARG A 238 -20.19 10.98 -11.40
N VAL A 239 -19.90 10.35 -12.52
CA VAL A 239 -19.61 11.03 -13.78
C VAL A 239 -20.92 11.48 -14.43
N ASP A 240 -21.94 10.62 -14.45
CA ASP A 240 -23.25 10.92 -15.04
C ASP A 240 -23.99 12.08 -14.33
N ASP A 241 -23.81 12.18 -13.01
CA ASP A 241 -24.35 13.25 -12.18
C ASP A 241 -23.51 14.55 -12.23
N TYR A 242 -22.36 14.57 -12.95
CA TYR A 242 -21.40 15.67 -12.98
C TYR A 242 -20.78 16.06 -11.63
N TRP A 243 -20.81 15.14 -10.65
CA TRP A 243 -20.18 15.35 -9.35
C TRP A 243 -18.66 15.19 -9.42
N HIS A 244 -18.17 14.36 -10.34
CA HIS A 244 -16.75 14.00 -10.41
C HIS A 244 -16.28 13.87 -11.86
N HIS A 245 -15.02 14.20 -12.08
CA HIS A 245 -14.34 13.85 -13.32
C HIS A 245 -14.02 12.36 -13.32
N TRP A 246 -13.86 11.74 -14.49
CA TRP A 246 -13.55 10.32 -14.59
C TRP A 246 -12.22 9.95 -13.89
N GLN A 247 -11.24 10.86 -13.84
CA GLN A 247 -9.98 10.63 -13.13
C GLN A 247 -10.21 10.52 -11.61
N ASP A 248 -11.13 11.31 -11.06
CA ASP A 248 -11.46 11.28 -9.63
C ASP A 248 -12.08 9.93 -9.26
N VAL A 249 -12.90 9.36 -10.15
CA VAL A 249 -13.54 8.06 -10.02
C VAL A 249 -12.51 6.94 -10.13
N PHE A 250 -11.65 6.97 -11.15
CA PHE A 250 -10.61 5.96 -11.34
C PHE A 250 -9.63 5.92 -10.15
N ALA A 251 -9.12 7.08 -9.74
CA ALA A 251 -8.21 7.18 -8.59
C ALA A 251 -8.89 6.74 -7.28
N GLY A 252 -10.16 7.10 -7.07
CA GLY A 252 -10.95 6.65 -5.93
C GLY A 252 -11.10 5.13 -5.90
N GLY A 253 -11.46 4.51 -7.03
CA GLY A 253 -11.59 3.06 -7.15
C GLY A 253 -10.28 2.32 -6.90
N LEU A 254 -9.18 2.81 -7.48
CA LEU A 254 -7.84 2.25 -7.25
C LEU A 254 -7.43 2.35 -5.77
N LEU A 255 -7.62 3.52 -5.15
CA LEU A 255 -7.33 3.73 -3.73
C LEU A 255 -8.10 2.74 -2.84
N GLY A 256 -9.41 2.62 -3.06
CA GLY A 256 -10.26 1.70 -2.31
C GLY A 256 -9.83 0.24 -2.46
N LEU A 257 -9.56 -0.20 -3.69
CA LEU A 257 -9.18 -1.59 -3.98
C LEU A 257 -7.80 -1.94 -3.39
N VAL A 258 -6.84 -1.03 -3.47
CA VAL A 258 -5.50 -1.22 -2.88
C VAL A 258 -5.63 -1.38 -1.37
N VAL A 259 -6.29 -0.45 -0.68
CA VAL A 259 -6.45 -0.51 0.78
C VAL A 259 -7.22 -1.77 1.21
N ALA A 260 -8.28 -2.14 0.50
CA ALA A 260 -9.02 -3.38 0.74
C ALA A 260 -8.12 -4.62 0.63
N THR A 261 -7.24 -4.67 -0.37
CA THR A 261 -6.30 -5.78 -0.58
C THR A 261 -5.33 -5.89 0.59
N PHE A 262 -4.73 -4.77 1.03
CA PHE A 262 -3.83 -4.77 2.18
C PHE A 262 -4.52 -5.22 3.47
N CYS A 263 -5.73 -4.72 3.74
CA CYS A 263 -6.50 -5.10 4.92
C CYS A 263 -6.94 -6.58 4.88
N TYR A 264 -7.29 -7.10 3.70
CA TYR A 264 -7.62 -8.51 3.50
C TYR A 264 -6.40 -9.40 3.79
N CYS A 265 -5.24 -9.09 3.20
CA CYS A 265 -4.00 -9.84 3.36
C CYS A 265 -3.48 -9.88 4.81
N GLN A 266 -3.93 -8.97 5.68
CA GLN A 266 -3.56 -9.00 7.09
C GLN A 266 -4.17 -10.19 7.84
N PHE A 267 -5.33 -10.65 7.40
CA PHE A 267 -6.10 -11.69 8.07
C PHE A 267 -6.22 -12.98 7.27
N PHE A 268 -6.20 -12.88 5.95
CA PHE A 268 -6.46 -13.99 5.03
C PHE A 268 -5.30 -14.19 4.06
N PRO A 269 -4.98 -15.44 3.70
CA PRO A 269 -4.12 -15.73 2.57
C PRO A 269 -4.74 -15.23 1.25
N LEU A 270 -3.87 -14.94 0.27
CA LEU A 270 -4.30 -14.60 -1.08
C LEU A 270 -5.19 -15.72 -1.66
N PRO A 271 -6.25 -15.39 -2.44
CA PRO A 271 -7.25 -16.38 -2.86
C PRO A 271 -6.75 -17.56 -3.70
N TYR A 272 -5.54 -17.48 -4.27
CA TYR A 272 -4.92 -18.59 -5.01
C TYR A 272 -4.23 -19.61 -4.10
N HIS A 273 -4.04 -19.30 -2.82
CA HIS A 273 -3.40 -20.21 -1.87
C HIS A 273 -4.38 -21.32 -1.45
N ASN A 274 -3.88 -22.53 -1.19
CA ASN A 274 -4.71 -23.68 -0.79
C ASN A 274 -5.50 -23.40 0.51
N GLU A 275 -4.93 -22.58 1.39
CA GLU A 275 -5.52 -22.16 2.66
C GLU A 275 -6.36 -20.87 2.54
N GLY A 276 -6.56 -20.32 1.35
CA GLY A 276 -7.29 -19.06 1.12
C GLY A 276 -8.77 -19.07 1.55
N TRP A 277 -9.31 -20.22 1.96
CA TRP A 277 -10.67 -20.35 2.45
C TRP A 277 -10.85 -19.96 3.93
N GLY A 278 -9.78 -19.85 4.71
CA GLY A 278 -9.82 -19.56 6.15
C GLY A 278 -8.86 -18.43 6.55
N PRO A 279 -9.08 -17.76 7.70
CA PRO A 279 -8.14 -16.78 8.22
C PRO A 279 -6.90 -17.46 8.82
N TYR A 280 -5.78 -16.74 8.91
CA TYR A 280 -4.55 -17.27 9.53
C TYR A 280 -4.76 -17.73 10.98
N ALA A 281 -5.60 -17.03 11.74
CA ALA A 281 -5.89 -17.37 13.14
C ALA A 281 -6.60 -18.73 13.28
N TYR A 282 -7.43 -19.11 12.31
CA TYR A 282 -8.11 -20.41 12.31
C TYR A 282 -7.10 -21.55 12.18
N PHE A 283 -6.17 -21.46 11.23
CA PHE A 283 -5.16 -22.50 11.02
C PHE A 283 -4.19 -22.63 12.21
N ARG A 284 -3.82 -21.50 12.83
CA ARG A 284 -3.01 -21.52 14.06
C ARG A 284 -3.73 -22.22 15.21
N ALA A 285 -4.99 -21.88 15.46
CA ALA A 285 -5.78 -22.52 16.52
C ALA A 285 -5.92 -24.03 16.29
N LEU A 286 -6.07 -24.46 15.04
CA LEU A 286 -6.10 -25.88 14.66
C LEU A 286 -4.77 -26.58 14.94
N GLU A 287 -3.65 -25.95 14.60
CA GLU A 287 -2.30 -26.47 14.84
C GLU A 287 -1.96 -26.59 16.34
N GLU A 288 -2.35 -25.59 17.15
CA GLU A 288 -2.22 -25.62 18.60
C GLU A 288 -3.06 -26.75 19.23
N THR A 289 -4.30 -26.93 18.76
CA THR A 289 -5.18 -28.00 19.24
C THR A 289 -4.60 -29.38 18.91
N ARG A 290 -4.07 -29.55 17.68
CA ARG A 290 -3.41 -30.79 17.26
C ARG A 290 -2.15 -31.09 18.06
N SER A 291 -1.31 -30.08 18.30
CA SER A 291 -0.09 -30.21 19.11
C SER A 291 -0.40 -30.60 20.55
N ASN A 292 -1.42 -29.98 21.16
CA ASN A 292 -1.85 -30.32 22.51
C ASN A 292 -2.40 -31.76 22.62
N ALA A 293 -3.12 -32.24 21.60
CA ALA A 293 -3.60 -33.61 21.55
C ALA A 293 -2.46 -34.64 21.45
N ILE A 294 -1.41 -34.34 20.66
CA ILE A 294 -0.22 -35.20 20.56
C ILE A 294 0.51 -35.28 21.90
N ASN A 295 0.75 -34.13 22.55
CA ASN A 295 1.40 -34.09 23.86
C ASN A 295 0.63 -34.87 24.93
N MET A 296 -0.70 -34.81 24.93
CA MET A 296 -1.52 -35.60 25.86
C MET A 296 -1.43 -37.11 25.61
N ASN A 297 -1.30 -37.54 24.35
CA ASN A 297 -1.16 -38.94 24.00
C ASN A 297 0.23 -39.49 24.38
N ASP A 298 1.29 -38.69 24.23
CA ASP A 298 2.65 -39.08 24.65
C ASP A 298 2.76 -39.18 26.18
N VAL A 299 2.16 -38.24 26.92
CA VAL A 299 2.09 -38.32 28.39
C VAL A 299 1.30 -39.54 28.84
N SER A 300 0.17 -39.84 28.20
CA SER A 300 -0.65 -41.01 28.52
C SER A 300 0.06 -42.33 28.21
N SER A 301 0.88 -42.36 27.15
CA SER A 301 1.69 -43.53 26.78
C SER A 301 2.89 -43.73 27.71
N ALA A 302 3.52 -42.64 28.18
CA ALA A 302 4.58 -42.69 29.18
C ALA A 302 4.07 -43.17 30.56
N VAL A 303 2.84 -42.80 30.93
CA VAL A 303 2.22 -43.24 32.20
C VAL A 303 1.75 -44.70 32.12
N ASN A 304 1.28 -45.18 30.96
CA ASN A 304 0.91 -46.60 30.78
C ASN A 304 2.11 -47.55 30.60
N GLY A 305 3.32 -47.03 30.32
CA GLY A 305 4.55 -47.83 30.23
C GLY A 305 5.16 -48.26 31.57
N GLN A 306 4.61 -47.81 32.70
CA GLN A 306 5.18 -48.04 34.04
C GLN A 306 4.49 -49.13 34.87
N SER A 307 3.63 -49.96 34.25
CA SER A 307 2.91 -51.02 34.98
C SER A 307 2.94 -52.38 34.28
N THR A 308 4.13 -53.00 34.18
CA THR A 308 4.26 -54.47 34.13
C THR A 308 5.69 -54.92 34.45
N GLY A 309 5.85 -55.74 35.49
CA GLY A 309 6.91 -56.77 35.55
C GLY A 309 8.16 -56.47 36.37
N TYR A 310 8.09 -56.76 37.66
CA TYR A 310 9.23 -56.98 38.55
C TYR A 310 9.78 -58.40 38.30
N VAL A 311 11.00 -58.58 37.75
CA VAL A 311 11.82 -59.80 37.90
C VAL A 311 13.30 -59.43 37.98
N ARG A 312 13.98 -60.06 38.94
CA ARG A 312 15.33 -59.81 39.48
C ARG A 312 16.37 -60.82 38.94
N ARG A 313 17.61 -60.36 38.63
CA ARG A 313 18.94 -60.98 38.96
C ARG A 313 20.09 -60.23 38.27
N GLU A 314 21.01 -59.58 39.03
CA GLU A 314 22.37 -60.03 39.46
C GLU A 314 23.38 -60.13 38.30
N SER A 315 24.62 -59.62 38.31
CA SER A 315 25.51 -59.02 39.32
C SER A 315 26.83 -58.55 38.65
N ASN A 316 27.61 -57.72 39.36
CA ASN A 316 29.05 -57.37 39.21
C ASN A 316 29.39 -56.20 38.24
N ALA A 317 30.25 -55.23 38.55
CA ALA A 317 31.30 -55.13 39.58
C ALA A 317 31.64 -53.65 39.92
N GLU A 318 32.03 -53.48 41.18
CA GLU A 318 33.04 -52.55 41.75
C GLU A 318 32.96 -51.03 41.52
N MET A 319 32.67 -50.36 42.64
CA MET A 319 32.96 -48.96 42.91
C MET A 319 34.43 -48.80 43.34
N ARG A 320 35.17 -47.92 42.66
CA ARG A 320 36.44 -47.37 43.16
C ARG A 320 36.23 -45.91 43.51
N SER A 321 36.21 -45.65 44.82
CA SER A 321 36.31 -44.33 45.44
C SER A 321 37.69 -43.75 45.17
N ASN A 322 37.77 -42.46 44.84
CA ASN A 322 38.76 -41.53 45.38
C ASN A 322 38.23 -40.10 45.21
N GLY A 323 38.16 -39.38 46.33
CA GLY A 323 37.66 -38.02 46.38
C GLY A 323 38.68 -37.00 45.93
N GLU A 324 38.19 -35.81 45.58
CA GLU A 324 38.90 -34.54 45.76
C GLU A 324 37.90 -33.37 45.67
N THR A 325 37.71 -32.74 46.83
CA THR A 325 37.61 -31.31 47.11
C THR A 325 36.78 -30.40 46.19
N PHE A 326 35.67 -29.95 46.77
CA PHE A 326 34.93 -28.70 46.52
C PHE A 326 35.86 -27.55 46.06
N MET A 327 35.71 -27.09 44.82
CA MET A 327 36.17 -25.77 44.38
C MET A 327 34.96 -25.02 43.82
N ALA A 328 34.54 -23.98 44.55
CA ALA A 328 33.54 -23.04 44.11
C ALA A 328 34.10 -22.24 42.92
N GLU A 329 33.71 -22.58 41.70
CA GLU A 329 34.04 -21.78 40.53
C GLU A 329 33.08 -20.59 40.42
N LYS A 330 33.69 -19.43 40.61
CA LYS A 330 33.14 -18.08 40.59
C LYS A 330 32.40 -17.76 39.30
N MET A 331 31.13 -17.32 39.39
CA MET A 331 30.45 -16.62 38.29
C MET A 331 31.31 -15.43 37.84
N PRO A 332 31.67 -15.29 36.55
CA PRO A 332 32.24 -14.05 36.08
C PRO A 332 31.15 -12.99 35.98
N ASP A 333 31.43 -11.85 36.61
CA ASP A 333 30.62 -10.65 36.56
C ASP A 333 30.25 -10.27 35.11
N ILE A 334 28.96 -10.05 34.87
CA ILE A 334 28.48 -9.39 33.66
C ILE A 334 28.97 -7.95 33.74
N GLN A 335 30.12 -7.67 33.12
CA GLN A 335 30.54 -6.31 32.83
C GLN A 335 29.56 -5.72 31.80
N LEU A 336 28.55 -5.00 32.30
CA LEU A 336 27.76 -4.09 31.50
C LEU A 336 28.66 -2.89 31.14
N GLY A 337 29.51 -3.10 30.13
CA GLY A 337 30.34 -2.06 29.56
C GLY A 337 29.45 -0.98 28.96
N ALA A 338 29.37 0.17 29.63
CA ALA A 338 28.85 1.40 29.07
C ALA A 338 29.74 1.81 27.87
N HIS A 339 29.46 1.26 26.69
CA HIS A 339 30.25 1.53 25.50
C HIS A 339 29.80 2.86 24.85
N THR A 340 30.57 3.90 25.15
CA THR A 340 30.47 5.25 24.56
C THR A 340 30.53 5.24 23.03
N ILE A 341 29.63 6.01 22.40
CA ILE A 341 29.40 6.24 20.95
C ILE A 341 30.67 6.50 20.11
N ARG A 342 31.78 6.92 20.74
CA ARG A 342 33.01 7.35 20.06
C ARG A 342 33.88 6.21 19.50
N SER A 343 33.85 5.01 20.09
CA SER A 343 34.71 3.89 19.64
C SER A 343 34.04 2.98 18.61
N HIS A 344 32.70 2.88 18.62
CA HIS A 344 31.94 2.13 17.62
C HIS A 344 31.84 2.89 16.29
N GLY A 345 31.71 4.22 16.33
CA GLY A 345 31.60 5.06 15.12
C GLY A 345 32.79 4.90 14.18
N ALA A 346 34.03 4.92 14.70
CA ALA A 346 35.23 4.78 13.88
C ALA A 346 35.43 3.38 13.28
N LYS A 347 34.88 2.33 13.94
CA LYS A 347 34.96 0.94 13.47
C LYS A 347 33.91 0.69 12.37
N VAL A 348 32.69 1.20 12.57
CA VAL A 348 31.62 1.20 11.57
C VAL A 348 32.02 2.02 10.32
N LEU A 349 32.61 3.21 10.50
CA LEU A 349 33.08 4.04 9.38
C LEU A 349 34.12 3.31 8.51
N ARG A 350 34.95 2.46 9.12
CA ARG A 350 36.00 1.70 8.43
C ARG A 350 35.44 0.47 7.70
N SER A 351 34.41 -0.18 8.22
CA SER A 351 33.72 -1.30 7.54
C SER A 351 32.85 -0.86 6.37
N TYR A 352 32.27 0.35 6.42
CA TYR A 352 31.42 0.91 5.36
C TYR A 352 32.08 2.08 4.61
N MET A 353 33.42 2.11 4.56
CA MET A 353 34.17 3.23 3.99
C MET A 353 33.84 3.46 2.50
N HIS A 354 33.60 2.37 1.75
CA HIS A 354 33.19 2.47 0.34
C HIS A 354 31.79 3.09 0.18
N ASP A 355 30.85 2.72 1.05
CA ASP A 355 29.48 3.26 1.00
C ASP A 355 29.49 4.77 1.29
N TRP A 356 30.28 5.21 2.28
CA TRP A 356 30.47 6.64 2.55
C TRP A 356 31.14 7.39 1.39
N LEU A 357 32.12 6.79 0.73
CA LEU A 357 32.77 7.38 -0.44
C LEU A 357 31.79 7.52 -1.60
N ILE A 358 30.96 6.51 -1.86
CA ILE A 358 29.91 6.57 -2.90
C ILE A 358 28.88 7.63 -2.55
N LEU A 359 28.43 7.74 -1.29
CA LEU A 359 27.51 8.79 -0.85
C LEU A 359 28.10 10.19 -1.08
N PHE A 360 29.38 10.39 -0.78
CA PHE A 360 30.06 11.65 -1.03
C PHE A 360 30.16 11.96 -2.54
N LEU A 361 30.47 10.96 -3.37
CA LEU A 361 30.50 11.11 -4.83
C LEU A 361 29.12 11.44 -5.40
N LEU A 362 28.05 10.80 -4.92
CA LEU A 362 26.69 11.10 -5.34
C LEU A 362 26.29 12.53 -4.94
N ALA A 363 26.62 12.96 -3.73
CA ALA A 363 26.37 14.33 -3.28
C ALA A 363 27.16 15.37 -4.10
N ALA A 364 28.42 15.07 -4.45
CA ALA A 364 29.25 15.93 -5.30
C ALA A 364 28.69 16.00 -6.73
N LEU A 365 28.20 14.87 -7.26
CA LEU A 365 27.58 14.81 -8.59
C LEU A 365 26.27 15.60 -8.63
N ASP A 366 25.43 15.46 -7.61
CA ASP A 366 24.18 16.24 -7.44
C ASP A 366 24.46 17.76 -7.40
N LEU A 367 25.48 18.17 -6.63
CA LEU A 367 25.93 19.58 -6.62
C LEU A 367 26.44 20.03 -8.00
N GLY A 368 27.15 19.15 -8.71
CA GLY A 368 27.64 19.43 -10.07
C GLY A 368 26.51 19.61 -11.09
N LEU A 369 25.47 18.78 -11.04
CA LEU A 369 24.29 18.89 -11.91
C LEU A 369 23.58 20.25 -11.74
N ASN A 370 23.54 20.79 -10.52
CA ASN A 370 22.95 22.11 -10.26
C ASN A 370 23.64 23.27 -11.01
N LEU A 371 24.90 23.11 -11.42
CA LEU A 371 25.64 24.09 -12.21
C LEU A 371 25.28 24.04 -13.70
N ILE A 372 24.78 22.90 -14.21
CA ILE A 372 24.45 22.71 -15.62
C ILE A 372 23.22 23.55 -16.00
N GLU A 373 23.25 24.14 -17.19
CA GLU A 373 22.09 24.83 -17.76
C GLU A 373 21.11 23.80 -18.35
N PRO A 374 19.82 23.83 -17.96
CA PRO A 374 18.84 22.88 -18.45
C PRO A 374 18.57 23.12 -19.93
N PHE A 375 18.19 22.06 -20.64
CA PHE A 375 17.74 22.15 -22.02
C PHE A 375 16.55 23.13 -22.15
N HIS A 376 16.66 24.12 -23.02
CA HIS A 376 15.54 25.05 -23.26
C HIS A 376 14.59 24.47 -24.29
N ARG A 377 13.52 23.83 -23.79
CA ARG A 377 12.43 23.33 -24.64
C ARG A 377 11.69 24.51 -25.27
N PHE A 378 11.32 24.38 -26.54
CA PHE A 378 10.48 25.34 -27.25
C PHE A 378 9.15 25.60 -26.49
N VAL A 379 8.81 26.88 -26.30
CA VAL A 379 7.55 27.32 -25.69
C VAL A 379 6.89 28.33 -26.61
N GLY A 380 5.75 27.93 -27.19
CA GLY A 380 4.95 28.74 -28.10
C GLY A 380 3.98 29.68 -27.36
N GLU A 381 3.41 30.61 -28.11
CA GLU A 381 2.44 31.59 -27.64
C GLU A 381 1.13 30.96 -27.16
N ASP A 382 0.64 29.95 -27.88
CA ASP A 382 -0.55 29.16 -27.57
C ASP A 382 -0.40 28.37 -26.26
N MET A 383 0.76 27.72 -26.08
CA MET A 383 1.10 26.96 -24.87
C MET A 383 1.25 27.83 -23.62
N MET A 384 1.43 29.14 -23.78
CA MET A 384 1.66 30.05 -22.67
C MET A 384 0.42 30.27 -21.80
N THR A 385 -0.76 30.03 -22.35
CA THR A 385 -2.04 30.09 -21.62
C THR A 385 -2.08 29.10 -20.45
N ASP A 386 -1.60 27.87 -20.69
CA ASP A 386 -1.49 26.80 -19.68
C ASP A 386 -0.35 27.02 -18.65
N LEU A 387 0.50 28.03 -18.87
CA LEU A 387 1.68 28.33 -18.04
C LEU A 387 1.57 29.69 -17.31
N LYS A 388 0.34 30.20 -17.18
CA LYS A 388 0.02 31.51 -16.60
C LYS A 388 -0.54 31.42 -15.17
N TYR A 389 -0.21 30.36 -14.44
CA TYR A 389 -0.60 30.24 -13.02
C TYR A 389 0.13 31.27 -12.16
N PRO A 390 -0.46 31.76 -11.06
CA PRO A 390 0.15 32.77 -10.21
C PRO A 390 1.47 32.28 -9.61
N LEU A 391 2.44 33.19 -9.49
CA LEU A 391 3.71 32.90 -8.83
C LEU A 391 3.47 32.82 -7.31
N GLN A 392 3.66 31.63 -6.74
CA GLN A 392 3.40 31.36 -5.32
C GLN A 392 4.62 30.78 -4.60
N ASP A 393 4.77 31.16 -3.33
CA ASP A 393 5.80 30.61 -2.46
C ASP A 393 5.49 29.17 -2.06
N ASN A 394 6.53 28.39 -1.77
CA ASN A 394 6.38 26.99 -1.37
C ASN A 394 5.71 26.87 0.01
N THR A 395 4.58 26.17 0.09
CA THR A 395 3.93 25.81 1.36
C THR A 395 4.84 24.91 2.21
N VAL A 396 5.52 23.96 1.57
CA VAL A 396 6.57 23.14 2.21
C VAL A 396 7.93 23.60 1.66
N PRO A 397 8.81 24.23 2.45
CA PRO A 397 10.09 24.69 1.93
C PRO A 397 10.94 23.52 1.43
N PHE A 398 11.78 23.76 0.42
CA PHE A 398 12.63 22.72 -0.18
C PHE A 398 13.56 22.05 0.85
N TRP A 399 14.07 22.81 1.82
CA TRP A 399 14.86 22.30 2.94
C TRP A 399 14.06 21.50 3.98
N GLY A 400 12.74 21.68 4.03
CA GLY A 400 11.87 20.94 4.93
C GLY A 400 11.83 19.45 4.60
N VAL A 401 11.81 19.07 3.32
CA VAL A 401 11.67 17.66 2.90
C VAL A 401 12.86 16.77 3.31
N PRO A 402 14.13 17.21 3.17
CA PRO A 402 15.28 16.49 3.75
C PRO A 402 15.26 16.49 5.28
N VAL A 403 14.86 17.59 5.92
CA VAL A 403 14.82 17.70 7.38
C VAL A 403 13.75 16.77 7.99
N TYR A 404 12.57 16.63 7.39
CA TYR A 404 11.56 15.65 7.83
C TYR A 404 12.05 14.20 7.68
N ASN A 405 12.76 13.90 6.60
CA ASN A 405 13.40 12.59 6.41
C ASN A 405 14.52 12.34 7.44
N CYS A 406 15.29 13.37 7.83
CA CYS A 406 16.36 13.24 8.82
C CYS A 406 15.86 13.27 10.29
N CYS A 407 14.85 14.07 10.63
CA CYS A 407 14.33 14.23 11.99
C CYS A 407 13.57 13.00 12.49
N PHE A 408 12.84 12.28 11.63
CA PHE A 408 12.25 10.98 11.98
C PHE A 408 13.30 9.86 12.13
N VAL A 409 14.53 10.09 11.66
CA VAL A 409 15.58 9.08 11.46
C VAL A 409 16.81 9.31 12.34
N ALA A 410 16.82 10.36 13.18
CA ALA A 410 17.96 10.73 14.02
C ALA A 410 18.43 9.62 14.99
N THR A 411 17.67 8.52 15.15
CA THR A 411 18.05 7.36 15.95
C THR A 411 18.63 6.18 15.14
N TYR A 412 18.42 6.11 13.81
CA TYR A 412 18.85 4.98 12.97
C TYR A 412 19.16 5.44 11.53
N CYS A 413 20.31 6.08 11.32
CA CYS A 413 20.77 6.46 9.99
C CYS A 413 21.23 5.21 9.22
N ASP A 414 20.30 4.49 8.60
CA ASP A 414 20.62 3.39 7.68
C ASP A 414 21.21 3.98 6.39
N HIS A 415 22.45 3.61 6.04
CA HIS A 415 23.15 4.03 4.81
C HIS A 415 22.30 3.86 3.56
N SER A 416 21.46 2.82 3.53
CA SER A 416 20.54 2.51 2.43
C SER A 416 19.48 3.59 2.18
N LEU A 417 19.01 4.29 3.23
CA LEU A 417 18.06 5.40 3.07
C LEU A 417 18.75 6.60 2.43
N LEU A 418 19.93 6.99 2.95
CA LEU A 418 20.71 8.09 2.38
C LEU A 418 21.05 7.81 0.91
N PHE A 419 21.49 6.59 0.62
CA PHE A 419 21.79 6.15 -0.73
C PHE A 419 20.57 6.24 -1.66
N SER A 420 19.40 5.78 -1.21
CA SER A 420 18.14 5.91 -1.97
C SER A 420 17.78 7.37 -2.25
N VAL A 421 17.95 8.26 -1.28
CA VAL A 421 17.69 9.70 -1.44
C VAL A 421 18.65 10.35 -2.43
N PHE A 422 19.96 10.11 -2.30
CA PHE A 422 20.97 10.72 -3.18
C PHE A 422 20.90 10.20 -4.62
N ILE A 423 20.72 8.89 -4.83
CA ILE A 423 20.50 8.35 -6.18
C ILE A 423 19.25 8.96 -6.81
N THR A 424 18.17 9.07 -6.05
CA THR A 424 16.94 9.69 -6.55
C THR A 424 17.19 11.14 -6.94
N ALA A 425 17.89 11.92 -6.10
CA ALA A 425 18.21 13.32 -6.38
C ALA A 425 18.98 13.45 -7.71
N VAL A 426 20.10 12.73 -7.83
CA VAL A 426 20.93 12.67 -9.04
C VAL A 426 20.12 12.31 -10.28
N LEU A 427 19.32 11.24 -10.21
CA LEU A 427 18.48 10.81 -11.34
C LEU A 427 17.46 11.88 -11.72
N THR A 428 16.77 12.47 -10.74
CA THR A 428 15.77 13.49 -11.04
C THR A 428 16.37 14.76 -11.59
N ASP A 429 17.53 15.20 -11.11
CA ASP A 429 18.18 16.42 -11.57
C ASP A 429 18.79 16.24 -12.97
N ALA A 430 19.41 15.09 -13.25
CA ALA A 430 19.85 14.76 -14.60
C ALA A 430 18.69 14.73 -15.61
N ILE A 431 17.53 14.17 -15.23
CA ILE A 431 16.34 14.17 -16.09
C ILE A 431 15.76 15.58 -16.25
N LYS A 432 15.70 16.39 -15.18
CA LYS A 432 15.24 17.80 -15.28
C LYS A 432 16.07 18.59 -16.26
N ASP A 433 17.39 18.47 -16.16
CA ASP A 433 18.32 19.20 -17.02
C ASP A 433 18.22 18.71 -18.47
N GLY A 434 17.98 17.40 -18.70
CA GLY A 434 17.78 16.86 -20.04
C GLY A 434 16.42 17.17 -20.68
N VAL A 435 15.34 17.22 -19.89
CA VAL A 435 13.97 17.40 -20.40
C VAL A 435 13.59 18.88 -20.52
N GLY A 436 13.98 19.71 -19.54
CA GLY A 436 13.75 21.15 -19.62
C GLY A 436 12.29 21.59 -19.63
N ARG A 437 11.39 20.83 -18.96
CA ARG A 437 9.94 21.12 -19.00
C ARG A 437 9.62 22.40 -18.21
N PRO A 438 8.90 23.37 -18.80
CA PRO A 438 8.50 24.59 -18.11
C PRO A 438 7.47 24.32 -17.00
N ARG A 439 7.60 25.05 -15.89
CA ARG A 439 6.69 25.03 -14.74
C ARG A 439 5.35 25.71 -15.05
N PRO A 440 4.26 25.38 -14.32
CA PRO A 440 2.95 26.03 -14.50
C PRO A 440 2.95 27.57 -14.31
N ASP A 441 3.91 28.12 -13.56
CA ASP A 441 4.08 29.55 -13.29
C ASP A 441 5.11 30.24 -14.23
N PHE A 442 5.53 29.54 -15.31
CA PHE A 442 6.64 29.96 -16.16
C PHE A 442 6.44 31.33 -16.81
N PHE A 443 5.19 31.71 -17.14
CA PHE A 443 4.90 33.02 -17.73
C PHE A 443 5.42 34.17 -16.86
N TRP A 444 5.14 34.16 -15.56
CA TRP A 444 5.54 35.24 -14.65
C TRP A 444 7.03 35.25 -14.35
N ARG A 445 7.68 34.08 -14.39
CA ARG A 445 9.14 33.96 -14.30
C ARG A 445 9.84 34.60 -15.52
N CYS A 446 9.26 34.39 -16.69
CA CYS A 446 9.79 34.86 -17.97
C CYS A 446 9.48 36.34 -18.25
N PHE A 447 8.30 36.81 -17.84
CA PHE A 447 7.76 38.15 -18.06
C PHE A 447 7.28 38.80 -16.75
N PRO A 448 8.19 39.33 -15.91
CA PRO A 448 7.80 39.99 -14.65
C PRO A 448 6.89 41.22 -14.88
N ASN A 449 6.95 41.83 -16.07
CA ASN A 449 6.09 42.96 -16.45
C ASN A 449 4.72 42.54 -17.02
N GLY A 450 4.41 41.23 -17.09
CA GLY A 450 3.14 40.69 -17.60
C GLY A 450 2.93 40.82 -19.12
N LYS A 451 3.96 41.21 -19.88
CA LYS A 451 3.90 41.36 -21.34
C LYS A 451 4.71 40.25 -22.02
N GLY A 452 4.02 39.31 -22.65
CA GLY A 452 4.66 38.26 -23.44
C GLY A 452 5.36 38.82 -24.67
N VAL A 453 6.62 38.42 -24.88
CA VAL A 453 7.42 38.75 -26.06
C VAL A 453 7.78 37.44 -26.76
N PHE A 454 7.42 37.34 -28.03
CA PHE A 454 7.65 36.15 -28.85
C PHE A 454 8.43 36.50 -30.10
N ASP A 455 9.27 35.58 -30.53
CA ASP A 455 10.00 35.70 -31.78
C ASP A 455 9.00 35.72 -32.97
N PRO A 456 9.11 36.70 -33.89
CA PRO A 456 8.13 36.87 -34.96
C PRO A 456 8.15 35.75 -36.01
N VAL A 457 9.23 34.96 -36.09
CA VAL A 457 9.42 33.90 -37.08
C VAL A 457 9.13 32.53 -36.48
N THR A 458 9.80 32.20 -35.39
CA THR A 458 9.71 30.89 -34.73
C THR A 458 8.56 30.79 -33.74
N LYS A 459 7.94 31.92 -33.36
CA LYS A 459 6.93 32.01 -32.29
C LYS A 459 7.42 31.52 -30.93
N ASN A 460 8.73 31.36 -30.76
CA ASN A 460 9.33 30.95 -29.50
C ASN A 460 9.34 32.11 -28.50
N VAL A 461 9.23 31.79 -27.22
CA VAL A 461 9.28 32.77 -26.13
C VAL A 461 10.65 33.46 -26.03
N MET A 462 10.64 34.78 -25.81
CA MET A 462 11.85 35.56 -25.50
C MET A 462 11.75 36.15 -24.09
N CYS A 463 12.35 35.47 -23.12
CA CYS A 463 12.28 35.88 -21.72
C CYS A 463 13.07 37.17 -21.41
N THR A 464 12.50 37.99 -20.53
CA THR A 464 13.07 39.28 -20.09
C THR A 464 13.38 39.35 -18.60
N GLY A 465 12.96 38.34 -17.83
CA GLY A 465 13.22 38.22 -16.39
C GLY A 465 14.66 37.82 -16.03
N ASP A 466 14.88 37.59 -14.73
CA ASP A 466 16.17 37.13 -14.20
C ASP A 466 16.51 35.71 -14.72
N LYS A 467 17.73 35.55 -15.25
CA LYS A 467 18.25 34.29 -15.76
C LYS A 467 18.20 33.16 -14.72
N ALA A 468 18.43 33.44 -13.44
CA ALA A 468 18.38 32.42 -12.38
C ALA A 468 16.95 31.90 -12.16
N ILE A 469 15.95 32.79 -12.18
CA ILE A 469 14.54 32.43 -12.00
C ILE A 469 14.01 31.69 -13.24
N ILE A 470 14.42 32.11 -14.44
CA ILE A 470 14.09 31.45 -15.71
C ILE A 470 14.72 30.06 -15.78
N LYS A 471 15.98 29.90 -15.34
CA LYS A 471 16.65 28.60 -15.23
C LYS A 471 15.82 27.64 -14.37
N GLU A 472 15.39 28.09 -13.19
CA GLU A 472 14.55 27.28 -12.31
C GLU A 472 13.16 27.00 -12.91
N GLY A 473 12.65 27.91 -13.74
CA GLY A 473 11.39 27.76 -14.46
C GLY A 473 11.34 26.58 -15.45
N HIS A 474 12.50 26.05 -15.88
CA HIS A 474 12.59 24.89 -16.78
C HIS A 474 12.79 23.55 -16.05
N LYS A 475 12.80 23.55 -14.71
CA LYS A 475 13.11 22.37 -13.88
C LYS A 475 11.86 21.72 -13.28
N SER A 476 10.78 21.58 -14.06
CA SER A 476 9.51 21.00 -13.56
C SER A 476 9.53 19.47 -13.48
N PHE A 477 9.99 18.76 -14.51
CA PHE A 477 9.86 17.30 -14.60
C PHE A 477 11.20 16.57 -14.37
N PRO A 478 11.27 15.50 -13.55
CA PRO A 478 10.26 14.95 -12.64
C PRO A 478 10.48 15.41 -11.18
N ARG A 479 9.48 15.23 -10.31
CA ARG A 479 9.61 15.50 -8.85
C ARG A 479 9.41 14.24 -8.03
N SER A 480 10.45 13.78 -7.33
CA SER A 480 10.41 12.55 -6.52
C SER A 480 10.35 12.79 -5.01
N PHE A 481 9.85 11.79 -4.28
CA PHE A 481 9.68 11.76 -2.82
C PHE A 481 10.17 10.43 -2.19
N ALA A 482 11.28 9.88 -2.69
CA ALA A 482 11.79 8.55 -2.31
C ALA A 482 11.98 8.31 -0.80
N GLY A 483 12.33 9.33 0.00
CA GLY A 483 12.65 9.15 1.42
C GLY A 483 11.51 8.58 2.27
N LEU A 484 10.28 9.10 2.11
CA LEU A 484 9.12 8.63 2.88
C LEU A 484 8.59 7.28 2.38
N GLY A 485 8.75 7.00 1.08
CA GLY A 485 8.46 5.68 0.49
C GLY A 485 9.39 4.60 1.05
N PHE A 486 10.69 4.90 1.13
CA PHE A 486 11.66 4.02 1.77
C PHE A 486 11.33 3.80 3.25
N LEU A 487 10.98 4.86 3.99
CA LEU A 487 10.58 4.74 5.39
C LEU A 487 9.36 3.80 5.58
N ALA A 488 8.36 3.89 4.71
CA ALA A 488 7.21 2.99 4.75
C ALA A 488 7.63 1.52 4.53
N LEU A 489 8.48 1.25 3.54
CA LEU A 489 9.02 -0.09 3.26
C LEU A 489 9.87 -0.62 4.43
N TYR A 490 10.75 0.23 4.97
CA TYR A 490 11.59 -0.07 6.12
C TYR A 490 10.77 -0.48 7.34
N LEU A 491 9.81 0.37 7.73
CA LEU A 491 8.91 0.09 8.84
C LEU A 491 8.13 -1.20 8.59
N SER A 492 7.69 -1.44 7.35
CA SER A 492 6.92 -2.63 7.01
C SER A 492 7.66 -3.94 7.31
N GLY A 493 8.96 -3.99 7.01
CA GLY A 493 9.81 -5.13 7.32
C GLY A 493 10.14 -5.24 8.80
N LYS A 494 10.52 -4.14 9.45
CA LYS A 494 10.93 -4.12 10.86
C LYS A 494 9.81 -4.53 11.82
N ILE A 495 8.58 -4.04 11.60
CA ILE A 495 7.44 -4.39 12.46
C ILE A 495 6.75 -5.70 12.02
N ARG A 496 7.28 -6.34 10.97
CA ARG A 496 6.72 -7.53 10.31
C ARG A 496 5.21 -7.38 10.15
N VAL A 497 4.80 -6.45 9.29
CA VAL A 497 3.38 -6.09 9.10
C VAL A 497 2.53 -7.32 8.86
N PHE A 498 2.99 -8.22 7.99
CA PHE A 498 2.30 -9.46 7.62
C PHE A 498 2.76 -10.67 8.45
N ASP A 499 2.87 -10.54 9.78
CA ASP A 499 3.31 -11.63 10.68
C ASP A 499 2.25 -12.72 10.94
N ARG A 500 1.20 -12.80 10.11
CA ARG A 500 0.05 -13.71 10.24
C ARG A 500 -0.68 -13.62 11.59
N LYS A 501 -0.36 -12.66 12.47
CA LYS A 501 -1.02 -12.51 13.78
C LYS A 501 -2.34 -11.73 13.70
N GLY A 502 -2.58 -11.00 12.61
CA GLY A 502 -3.87 -10.34 12.35
C GLY A 502 -4.00 -8.92 12.92
N HIS A 503 -2.92 -8.25 13.35
CA HIS A 503 -3.04 -6.87 13.86
C HIS A 503 -3.01 -5.84 12.72
N VAL A 504 -4.17 -5.29 12.35
CA VAL A 504 -4.30 -4.30 11.27
C VAL A 504 -3.78 -2.93 11.66
N ALA A 505 -3.73 -2.62 12.95
CA ALA A 505 -3.08 -1.43 13.49
C ALA A 505 -1.70 -1.15 12.87
N LYS A 506 -0.92 -2.20 12.57
CA LYS A 506 0.39 -2.10 11.93
C LYS A 506 0.35 -1.45 10.55
N LEU A 507 -0.72 -1.66 9.78
CA LEU A 507 -0.91 -1.02 8.48
C LEU A 507 -1.03 0.50 8.60
N CYS A 508 -1.62 1.00 9.69
CA CYS A 508 -1.76 2.44 9.91
C CYS A 508 -0.39 3.12 10.05
N ILE A 509 0.58 2.44 10.68
CA ILE A 509 1.96 2.92 10.83
C ILE A 509 2.67 2.99 9.48
N VAL A 510 2.39 2.05 8.57
CA VAL A 510 2.99 2.02 7.22
C VAL A 510 2.34 3.03 6.28
N PHE A 511 1.02 3.18 6.36
CA PHE A 511 0.29 4.14 5.52
C PHE A 511 0.53 5.59 5.93
N LEU A 512 0.89 5.87 7.18
CA LEU A 512 1.11 7.23 7.65
C LEU A 512 2.26 7.96 6.87
N PRO A 513 3.48 7.41 6.74
CA PRO A 513 4.52 8.01 5.89
C PRO A 513 4.10 8.18 4.43
N LEU A 514 3.34 7.23 3.86
CA LEU A 514 2.85 7.32 2.49
C LEU A 514 1.80 8.42 2.32
N LEU A 515 0.92 8.60 3.32
CA LEU A 515 -0.04 9.71 3.35
C LEU A 515 0.69 11.04 3.43
N VAL A 516 1.68 11.18 4.33
CA VAL A 516 2.49 12.41 4.42
C VAL A 516 3.20 12.69 3.10
N ALA A 517 3.81 11.67 2.47
CA ALA A 517 4.44 11.81 1.17
C ALA A 517 3.46 12.30 0.10
N SER A 518 2.25 11.74 0.09
CA SER A 518 1.19 12.13 -0.83
C SER A 518 0.72 13.57 -0.60
N LEU A 519 0.59 14.01 0.65
CA LEU A 519 0.21 15.39 0.99
C LEU A 519 1.29 16.40 0.59
N VAL A 520 2.57 16.08 0.81
CA VAL A 520 3.69 16.91 0.34
C VAL A 520 3.77 16.93 -1.18
N ALA A 521 3.44 15.81 -1.83
CA ALA A 521 3.38 15.73 -3.29
C ALA A 521 2.26 16.61 -3.87
N VAL A 522 1.09 16.59 -3.23
CA VAL A 522 -0.06 17.43 -3.57
C VAL A 522 0.26 18.91 -3.40
N SER A 523 0.89 19.31 -2.29
CA SER A 523 1.26 20.70 -2.06
C SER A 523 2.14 21.29 -3.18
N ARG A 524 2.96 20.47 -3.86
CA ARG A 524 3.78 20.93 -5.00
C ARG A 524 2.99 21.25 -6.26
N VAL A 525 1.86 20.57 -6.43
CA VAL A 525 0.93 20.85 -7.53
C VAL A 525 0.11 22.08 -7.19
N ASP A 526 -0.31 22.19 -5.93
CA ASP A 526 -1.13 23.29 -5.43
C ASP A 526 -0.37 24.63 -5.38
N ASP A 527 0.92 24.60 -5.06
CA ASP A 527 1.80 25.78 -5.13
C ASP A 527 2.15 26.17 -6.59
N TYR A 528 1.64 25.46 -7.61
CA TYR A 528 1.92 25.66 -9.05
C TYR A 528 3.40 25.49 -9.44
N TRP A 529 4.19 24.83 -8.59
CA TRP A 529 5.59 24.53 -8.90
C TRP A 529 5.72 23.40 -9.90
N HIS A 530 4.85 22.40 -9.84
CA HIS A 530 4.96 21.19 -10.63
C HIS A 530 3.63 20.80 -11.28
N HIS A 531 3.68 20.26 -12.49
CA HIS A 531 2.51 19.61 -13.07
C HIS A 531 2.22 18.30 -12.32
N TRP A 532 0.95 17.90 -12.25
CA TRP A 532 0.59 16.65 -11.55
C TRP A 532 1.27 15.41 -12.14
N GLN A 533 1.55 15.40 -13.45
CA GLN A 533 2.29 14.31 -14.09
C GLN A 533 3.74 14.23 -13.60
N ASP A 534 4.36 15.37 -13.30
CA ASP A 534 5.76 15.45 -12.84
C ASP A 534 5.90 14.80 -11.47
N VAL A 535 4.92 15.07 -10.61
CA VAL A 535 4.80 14.50 -9.26
C VAL A 535 4.49 13.00 -9.32
N PHE A 536 3.57 12.58 -10.17
CA PHE A 536 3.22 11.17 -10.33
C PHE A 536 4.40 10.34 -10.87
N ALA A 537 5.05 10.81 -11.95
CA ALA A 537 6.20 10.13 -12.54
C ALA A 537 7.38 10.06 -11.56
N GLY A 538 7.67 11.17 -10.86
CA GLY A 538 8.74 11.16 -9.86
C GLY A 538 8.42 10.31 -8.63
N SER A 539 7.15 10.16 -8.26
CA SER A 539 6.72 9.22 -7.22
C SER A 539 6.98 7.76 -7.63
N ILE A 540 6.71 7.41 -8.89
CA ILE A 540 7.05 6.07 -9.45
C ILE A 540 8.56 5.83 -9.41
N ILE A 541 9.36 6.80 -9.89
CA ILE A 541 10.83 6.71 -9.85
C ILE A 541 11.30 6.52 -8.41
N GLY A 542 10.76 7.31 -7.47
CA GLY A 542 11.13 7.24 -6.06
C GLY A 542 10.81 5.88 -5.45
N LEU A 543 9.61 5.35 -5.66
CA LEU A 543 9.22 4.02 -5.19
C LEU A 543 10.07 2.92 -5.81
N ALA A 544 10.38 3.00 -7.11
CA ALA A 544 11.23 2.03 -7.79
C ALA A 544 12.65 2.01 -7.19
N VAL A 545 13.25 3.19 -6.99
CA VAL A 545 14.57 3.31 -6.34
C VAL A 545 14.51 2.81 -4.90
N SER A 546 13.50 3.18 -4.13
CA SER A 546 13.34 2.72 -2.74
C SER A 546 13.19 1.19 -2.66
N SER A 547 12.39 0.57 -3.53
CA SER A 547 12.25 -0.89 -3.58
C SER A 547 13.55 -1.58 -3.99
N PHE A 548 14.28 -1.03 -4.95
CA PHE A 548 15.58 -1.56 -5.38
C PHE A 548 16.63 -1.46 -4.27
N CYS A 549 16.67 -0.36 -3.52
CA CYS A 549 17.58 -0.19 -2.39
C CYS A 549 17.20 -1.05 -1.17
N TRP A 550 15.90 -1.27 -0.94
CA TRP A 550 15.41 -2.06 0.19
C TRP A 550 15.53 -3.58 -0.03
N GLY A 551 15.27 -4.07 -1.25
CA GLY A 551 15.21 -5.50 -1.55
C GLY A 551 16.44 -6.30 -1.09
N PRO A 552 17.67 -5.90 -1.47
CA PRO A 552 18.88 -6.56 -1.03
C PRO A 552 19.08 -6.47 0.49
N PHE A 553 18.82 -5.32 1.11
CA PHE A 553 18.93 -5.16 2.57
C PHE A 553 17.99 -6.11 3.32
N ALA A 554 16.72 -6.17 2.92
CA ALA A 554 15.73 -7.06 3.51
C ALA A 554 16.12 -8.54 3.32
N TYR A 555 16.66 -8.90 2.15
CA TYR A 555 17.15 -10.25 1.88
C TYR A 555 18.33 -10.64 2.77
N PHE A 556 19.35 -9.78 2.89
CA PHE A 556 20.51 -10.05 3.77
C PHE A 556 20.14 -10.04 5.25
N GLN A 557 19.23 -9.16 5.68
CA GLN A 557 18.67 -9.17 7.03
C GLN A 557 17.97 -10.50 7.33
N MET A 558 17.17 -11.01 6.39
CA MET A 558 16.49 -12.31 6.52
C MET A 558 17.51 -13.47 6.61
N LEU A 559 18.57 -13.45 5.79
CA LEU A 559 19.64 -14.44 5.86
C LEU A 559 20.38 -14.38 7.20
N ALA A 560 20.69 -13.19 7.70
CA ALA A 560 21.36 -13.02 9.00
C ALA A 560 20.48 -13.52 10.17
N GLU A 561 19.17 -13.27 10.12
CA GLU A 561 18.22 -13.83 11.10
C GLU A 561 18.12 -15.36 11.02
N SER A 562 18.20 -15.95 9.82
CA SER A 562 18.21 -17.40 9.66
C SER A 562 19.47 -18.08 10.22
N GLN A 563 20.59 -17.34 10.27
CA GLN A 563 21.87 -17.84 10.81
C GLN A 563 22.02 -17.65 12.33
N ASN A 564 21.24 -16.76 12.95
CA ASN A 564 21.26 -16.49 14.40
C ASN A 564 20.28 -17.37 15.20
N ILE A 565 19.66 -18.39 14.58
CA ILE A 565 18.93 -19.41 15.33
C ILE A 565 19.97 -20.36 15.93
N ASP A 566 20.28 -20.17 17.22
CA ASP A 566 21.15 -21.06 17.99
C ASP A 566 20.67 -22.52 17.90
N PRO A 567 21.53 -23.49 17.56
CA PRO A 567 21.18 -24.91 17.52
C PRO A 567 21.03 -25.57 18.91
N SER A 568 20.93 -24.80 20.00
CA SER A 568 20.98 -25.32 21.37
C SER A 568 19.64 -25.77 21.97
N THR A 569 18.53 -25.74 21.22
CA THR A 569 17.22 -26.25 21.68
C THR A 569 16.55 -27.22 20.70
N SER A 570 17.31 -28.12 20.06
CA SER A 570 16.74 -29.23 19.30
C SER A 570 17.33 -30.58 19.71
N ASN A 571 17.09 -30.99 20.96
CA ASN A 571 17.16 -32.41 21.32
C ASN A 571 15.80 -33.06 21.05
N THR A 572 15.51 -33.30 19.77
CA THR A 572 14.62 -34.40 19.35
C THR A 572 14.93 -34.69 17.89
N GLU A 573 15.53 -35.87 17.65
CA GLU A 573 15.72 -36.45 16.33
C GLU A 573 14.37 -36.55 15.62
N ASN A 574 14.27 -35.87 14.46
CA ASN A 574 13.38 -36.10 13.29
C ASN A 574 13.14 -34.82 12.46
N ALA A 575 14.11 -33.90 12.41
CA ALA A 575 14.10 -32.81 11.44
C ALA A 575 14.63 -33.31 10.08
N LEU A 576 13.70 -33.63 9.17
CA LEU A 576 13.96 -33.86 7.75
C LEU A 576 14.77 -32.69 7.17
N THR A 577 16.07 -32.91 7.01
CA THR A 577 17.01 -31.97 6.43
C THR A 577 16.79 -31.92 4.91
N ILE A 578 16.05 -30.93 4.42
CA ILE A 578 15.98 -30.66 2.98
C ILE A 578 17.34 -30.07 2.58
N ARG A 579 18.16 -30.87 1.87
CA ARG A 579 19.42 -30.40 1.28
C ARG A 579 19.16 -29.31 0.24
N GLN A 580 20.13 -28.42 0.14
CA GLN A 580 20.16 -27.17 -0.60
C GLN A 580 20.21 -27.22 -2.15
N PRO A 581 20.25 -28.35 -2.91
CA PRO A 581 20.36 -28.28 -4.38
C PRO A 581 19.03 -28.37 -5.16
N GLN A 582 17.87 -28.12 -4.56
CA GLN A 582 16.57 -28.17 -5.27
C GLN A 582 15.93 -26.78 -5.54
N LEU A 583 16.59 -25.68 -5.16
CA LEU A 583 16.09 -24.32 -5.41
C LEU A 583 16.51 -23.72 -6.76
N GLU A 584 17.40 -24.38 -7.52
CA GLU A 584 17.89 -23.88 -8.81
C GLU A 584 16.99 -24.23 -10.01
N SER A 585 15.87 -24.96 -9.82
CA SER A 585 14.99 -25.36 -10.94
C SER A 585 13.79 -24.42 -11.22
N ILE A 586 13.67 -23.29 -10.51
CA ILE A 586 12.53 -22.33 -10.68
C ILE A 586 13.00 -20.98 -11.25
N CYS A 587 14.06 -20.95 -12.06
CA CYS A 587 14.42 -19.78 -12.86
C CYS A 587 14.29 -20.10 -14.36
N ILE A 588 13.35 -19.41 -15.02
CA ILE A 588 13.13 -19.44 -16.47
C ILE A 588 14.39 -18.90 -17.17
N GLN A 589 15.11 -19.75 -17.88
CA GLN A 589 16.18 -19.38 -18.81
C GLN A 589 15.58 -19.02 -20.18
N PRO A 590 16.05 -17.95 -20.87
CA PRO A 590 15.67 -17.65 -22.24
C PRO A 590 16.38 -18.62 -23.21
N GLN A 591 15.62 -19.19 -24.16
CA GLN A 591 16.14 -20.08 -25.21
C GLN A 591 17.15 -19.38 -26.13
N PRO A 592 18.32 -19.98 -26.43
CA PRO A 592 19.19 -19.50 -27.52
C PRO A 592 18.75 -20.05 -28.88
N GLN A 593 18.82 -19.19 -29.90
CA GLN A 593 18.66 -19.51 -31.32
C GLN A 593 19.67 -20.57 -31.77
N HIS A 594 19.17 -21.65 -32.37
CA HIS A 594 20.02 -22.65 -33.01
C HIS A 594 20.20 -22.30 -34.49
N ASN A 595 21.45 -21.99 -34.87
CA ASN A 595 21.88 -21.84 -36.25
C ASN A 595 21.79 -23.18 -36.99
N MET A 596 21.48 -23.05 -38.28
CA MET A 596 21.54 -24.10 -39.29
C MET A 596 22.99 -24.53 -39.53
N ASP A 597 23.20 -25.84 -39.67
CA ASP A 597 24.12 -26.44 -40.63
C ASP A 597 23.66 -27.88 -40.91
N GLY A 598 23.57 -28.23 -42.19
CA GLY A 598 23.06 -29.51 -42.67
C GLY A 598 24.13 -30.58 -42.84
N PHE A 599 23.71 -31.84 -42.96
CA PHE A 599 23.90 -32.68 -44.15
C PHE A 599 23.26 -34.07 -43.95
N GLU A 600 22.45 -34.45 -44.94
CA GLU A 600 22.20 -35.79 -45.52
C GLU A 600 22.31 -37.08 -44.68
N HIS A 601 21.26 -37.92 -44.70
CA HIS A 601 21.09 -38.96 -45.74
C HIS A 601 19.71 -39.66 -45.61
N GLY A 602 19.18 -40.11 -46.75
CA GLY A 602 17.77 -40.40 -46.94
C GLY A 602 17.26 -41.77 -46.50
N ASN A 603 15.94 -41.93 -46.50
CA ASN A 603 15.32 -43.03 -47.25
C ASN A 603 13.82 -42.78 -47.55
N ARG A 604 13.40 -43.45 -48.61
CA ARG A 604 12.20 -43.34 -49.45
C ARG A 604 11.00 -44.16 -48.94
N ARG A 605 9.82 -43.84 -49.51
CA ARG A 605 8.52 -44.58 -49.59
C ARG A 605 7.62 -44.43 -48.37
N ASN A 606 6.33 -44.14 -48.48
CA ASN A 606 5.39 -43.97 -49.60
C ASN A 606 4.31 -42.98 -49.16
#